data_AF-A0A8I3A244-F1
#
_entry.id   AF-A0A8I3A244-F1
#
_cell.length_a   1.000
_cell.length_b   1.000
_cell.length_c   1.000
_cell.angle_alpha   90.00
_cell.angle_beta   90.00
_cell.angle_gamma   90.00
#
_symmetry.space_group_name_H-M   'P 1'
#
loop_
_entity.id
_entity.type
_entity.pdbx_description
1 polymer ?
#
loop_
_entity_poly.entity_id
_entity_poly.type
_entity_poly.pdbx_seq_one_letter_code
_entity_poly.pdbx_strand_id
1 'polypeptide(L)'
;MRVEDEDEEVDDQCGTRGWTAPEVEKRHSPIKADRWACGRVLQSLLDRFGKEDASLRVFAKDLMALNPKQRPSLLEWGRYLAPLFSDAGNIGGYDARTALRPRRD
;
A
#
# COMPACT_ATOMS: atom_id res chain seq x y z
N MET A 1 -5.23 -13.76 -12.50
CA MET A 1 -3.96 -13.45 -13.18
C MET A 1 -2.81 -13.73 -12.23
N ARG A 2 -1.73 -14.36 -12.68
CA ARG A 2 -0.50 -14.54 -11.91
C ARG A 2 0.63 -13.93 -12.73
N VAL A 3 1.47 -13.16 -12.06
CA VAL A 3 2.66 -12.51 -12.62
C VAL A 3 3.89 -13.01 -11.87
N GLU A 4 5.05 -12.98 -12.51
CA GLU A 4 6.35 -13.38 -11.98
C GLU A 4 6.88 -12.35 -10.97
N ASP A 5 6.70 -11.06 -11.26
CA ASP A 5 7.17 -9.96 -10.42
C ASP A 5 6.29 -8.70 -10.49
N GLU A 6 6.69 -7.65 -9.75
CA GLU A 6 5.94 -6.39 -9.66
C GLU A 6 6.06 -5.45 -10.87
N ASP A 7 6.99 -5.73 -11.78
CA ASP A 7 7.24 -4.97 -12.99
C ASP A 7 6.60 -5.60 -14.23
N GLU A 8 6.18 -6.87 -14.18
CA GLU A 8 5.46 -7.53 -15.27
C GLU A 8 4.21 -6.76 -15.70
N GLU A 9 4.11 -6.48 -17.01
CA GLU A 9 3.02 -5.72 -17.60
C GLU A 9 2.10 -6.57 -18.47
N VAL A 10 0.80 -6.34 -18.29
CA VAL A 10 -0.29 -7.01 -19.00
C VAL A 10 -1.13 -6.01 -19.79
N ASP A 11 -1.94 -6.46 -20.73
CA ASP A 11 -2.72 -5.63 -21.66
C ASP A 11 -4.25 -5.73 -21.48
N ASP A 12 -4.72 -6.45 -20.46
CA ASP A 12 -6.14 -6.51 -20.13
C ASP A 12 -6.61 -5.24 -19.41
N GLN A 13 -7.88 -4.89 -19.58
CA GLN A 13 -8.49 -3.77 -18.89
C GLN A 13 -9.55 -4.31 -17.93
N CYS A 14 -9.37 -4.10 -16.62
CA CYS A 14 -10.31 -4.55 -15.60
C CYS A 14 -10.36 -3.59 -14.42
N GLY A 15 -11.53 -3.49 -13.76
CA GLY A 15 -11.66 -2.79 -12.47
C GLY A 15 -12.95 -1.99 -12.33
N THR A 16 -13.14 -1.42 -11.13
CA THR A 16 -14.29 -0.57 -10.81
C THR A 16 -13.91 0.90 -10.98
N ARG A 17 -14.71 1.65 -11.74
CA ARG A 17 -14.48 3.08 -11.98
C ARG A 17 -14.27 3.84 -10.66
N GLY A 18 -13.21 4.65 -10.60
CA GLY A 18 -12.83 5.39 -9.39
C GLY A 18 -12.01 4.60 -8.37
N TRP A 19 -11.83 3.29 -8.58
CA TRP A 19 -10.92 2.43 -7.80
C TRP A 19 -9.73 1.96 -8.63
N THR A 20 -9.90 1.89 -9.94
CA THR A 20 -8.86 1.54 -10.90
C THR A 20 -7.75 2.60 -10.97
N ALA A 21 -6.50 2.16 -11.11
CA ALA A 21 -5.35 3.02 -11.33
C ALA A 21 -5.40 3.68 -12.73
N PRO A 22 -4.88 4.90 -12.89
CA PRO A 22 -5.00 5.65 -14.15
C PRO A 22 -4.32 4.97 -15.35
N GLU A 23 -3.32 4.12 -15.12
CA GLU A 23 -2.57 3.45 -16.19
C GLU A 23 -3.25 2.19 -16.76
N VAL A 24 -4.31 1.68 -16.12
CA VAL A 24 -4.95 0.40 -16.49
C VAL A 24 -5.62 0.45 -17.86
N GLU A 25 -5.82 1.62 -18.45
CA GLU A 25 -6.27 1.76 -19.85
C GLU A 25 -5.20 1.35 -20.88
N LYS A 26 -3.98 1.08 -20.43
CA LYS A 26 -2.83 0.69 -21.25
C LYS A 26 -2.15 -0.55 -20.67
N ARG A 27 -0.99 -0.91 -21.23
CA ARG A 27 -0.11 -1.87 -20.59
C ARG A 27 0.27 -1.37 -19.20
N HIS A 28 0.07 -2.22 -18.21
CA HIS A 28 0.26 -1.85 -16.81
C HIS A 28 0.72 -3.04 -15.98
N SER A 29 1.36 -2.76 -14.86
CA SER A 29 1.66 -3.78 -13.85
C SER A 29 0.44 -4.00 -12.95
N PRO A 30 -0.12 -5.23 -12.90
CA PRO A 30 -1.27 -5.53 -12.04
C PRO A 30 -0.99 -5.27 -10.56
N ILE A 31 0.21 -5.65 -10.08
CA ILE A 31 0.60 -5.46 -8.68
C ILE A 31 0.66 -3.97 -8.33
N LYS A 32 1.17 -3.13 -9.23
CA LYS A 32 1.22 -1.68 -8.99
C LYS A 32 -0.16 -1.06 -9.08
N ALA A 33 -1.02 -1.50 -10.00
CA ALA A 33 -2.41 -1.07 -10.07
C ALA A 33 -3.18 -1.45 -8.78
N ASP A 34 -2.95 -2.64 -8.23
CA ASP A 34 -3.51 -3.08 -6.96
C ASP A 34 -3.07 -2.18 -5.80
N ARG A 35 -1.81 -1.73 -5.77
CA ARG A 35 -1.33 -0.76 -4.77
C ARG A 35 -2.15 0.53 -4.78
N TRP A 36 -2.45 1.07 -5.96
CA TRP A 36 -3.32 2.25 -6.08
C TRP A 36 -4.71 1.99 -5.49
N ALA A 37 -5.32 0.87 -5.86
CA ALA A 37 -6.63 0.48 -5.34
C ALA A 37 -6.60 0.31 -3.80
N CYS A 38 -5.54 -0.29 -3.25
CA CYS A 38 -5.31 -0.37 -1.81
C CYS A 38 -5.24 1.02 -1.15
N GLY A 39 -4.53 1.98 -1.76
CA GLY A 39 -4.49 3.36 -1.26
C GLY A 39 -5.89 4.00 -1.21
N ARG A 40 -6.72 3.78 -2.25
CA ARG A 40 -8.13 4.23 -2.28
C ARG A 40 -8.96 3.61 -1.16
N VAL A 41 -8.75 2.31 -0.87
CA VAL A 41 -9.43 1.61 0.22
C VAL A 41 -9.03 2.20 1.57
N LEU A 42 -7.73 2.37 1.81
CA LEU A 42 -7.23 2.96 3.06
C LEU A 42 -7.80 4.36 3.28
N GLN A 43 -7.74 5.23 2.26
CA GLN A 43 -8.32 6.57 2.34
C GLN A 43 -9.83 6.53 2.66
N SER A 44 -10.58 5.67 1.95
CA SER A 44 -12.03 5.54 2.15
C SER A 44 -12.39 5.05 3.56
N LEU A 45 -11.62 4.13 4.12
CA LEU A 45 -11.83 3.65 5.49
C LEU A 45 -11.51 4.74 6.51
N LEU A 46 -10.41 5.47 6.36
CA LEU A 46 -10.03 6.56 7.25
C LEU A 46 -11.09 7.67 7.27
N ASP A 47 -11.61 8.03 6.09
CA ASP A 47 -12.64 9.05 5.95
C ASP A 47 -13.99 8.56 6.51
N ARG A 48 -14.39 7.30 6.24
CA ARG A 48 -15.64 6.73 6.75
C ARG A 48 -15.69 6.62 8.27
N PHE A 49 -14.56 6.28 8.90
CA PHE A 49 -14.49 6.09 10.35
C PHE A 49 -14.03 7.35 11.10
N GLY A 50 -13.78 8.46 10.40
CA GLY A 50 -13.29 9.71 11.02
C GLY A 50 -11.97 9.53 11.78
N LYS A 51 -11.15 8.56 11.37
CA LYS A 51 -9.86 8.30 12.05
C LYS A 51 -8.80 9.24 11.53
N GLU A 52 -8.10 9.88 12.45
CA GLU A 52 -6.89 10.64 12.17
C GLU A 52 -5.68 9.74 12.43
N ASP A 53 -5.20 9.10 11.36
CA ASP A 53 -3.93 8.39 11.36
C ASP A 53 -3.07 9.02 10.26
N ALA A 54 -2.21 9.96 10.63
CA ALA A 54 -1.39 10.71 9.70
C ALA A 54 -0.47 9.78 8.90
N SER A 55 0.09 8.76 9.54
CA SER A 55 0.96 7.76 8.92
C SER A 55 0.21 6.98 7.84
N LEU A 56 -0.98 6.44 8.15
CA LEU A 56 -1.82 5.73 7.19
C LEU A 56 -2.27 6.65 6.06
N ARG A 57 -2.59 7.91 6.35
CA ARG A 57 -2.97 8.90 5.32
C ARG A 57 -1.82 9.18 4.35
N VAL A 58 -0.59 9.34 4.84
CA VAL A 58 0.58 9.55 3.98
C VAL A 58 0.86 8.29 3.15
N PHE A 59 0.86 7.12 3.77
CA PHE A 59 1.06 5.87 3.05
C PHE A 59 0.01 5.62 1.97
N ALA A 60 -1.26 5.85 2.27
CA ALA A 60 -2.35 5.72 1.30
C ALA A 60 -2.16 6.67 0.11
N LYS A 61 -1.67 7.89 0.33
CA LYS A 61 -1.35 8.85 -0.73
C LYS A 61 -0.18 8.37 -1.60
N ASP A 62 0.87 7.83 -0.99
CA ASP A 62 2.04 7.35 -1.72
C ASP A 62 1.74 6.09 -2.54
N LEU A 63 0.89 5.19 -2.03
CA LEU A 63 0.33 4.06 -2.79
C LEU A 63 -0.44 4.53 -4.04
N MET A 64 -1.02 5.73 -3.99
CA MET A 64 -1.72 6.37 -5.09
C MET A 64 -0.83 7.35 -5.88
N ALA A 65 0.49 7.16 -5.89
CA ALA A 65 1.37 7.92 -6.77
C ALA A 65 0.97 7.72 -8.24
N LEU A 66 0.95 8.82 -9.01
CA LEU A 66 0.61 8.79 -10.44
C LEU A 66 1.59 7.94 -11.24
N ASN A 67 2.88 7.99 -10.92
CA ASN A 67 3.88 7.11 -11.49
C ASN A 67 3.86 5.77 -10.72
N PRO A 68 3.52 4.64 -11.39
CA PRO A 68 3.45 3.34 -10.72
C PRO A 68 4.77 2.91 -10.07
N LYS A 69 5.91 3.34 -10.60
CA LYS A 69 7.24 3.03 -10.05
C LYS A 69 7.55 3.73 -8.73
N GLN A 70 6.78 4.77 -8.37
CA GLN A 70 6.94 5.49 -7.11
C GLN A 70 6.07 4.91 -5.99
N ARG A 71 5.20 3.94 -6.29
CA ARG A 71 4.30 3.35 -5.30
C ARG A 71 5.07 2.38 -4.41
N PRO A 72 5.06 2.59 -3.07
CA PRO A 72 5.74 1.68 -2.15
C PRO A 72 5.09 0.30 -2.13
N SER A 73 5.84 -0.71 -1.74
CA SER A 73 5.29 -2.02 -1.40
C SER A 73 4.44 -1.94 -0.14
N LEU A 74 3.41 -2.79 -0.04
CA LEU A 74 2.60 -2.92 1.17
C LEU A 74 3.44 -3.30 2.40
N LEU A 75 4.56 -4.01 2.19
CA LEU A 75 5.49 -4.39 3.25
C LEU A 75 6.29 -3.19 3.81
N GLU A 76 6.37 -2.09 3.07
CA GLU A 76 7.10 -0.89 3.48
C GLU A 76 6.28 0.02 4.39
N TRP A 77 5.02 -0.35 4.68
CA TRP A 77 4.11 0.35 5.62
C TRP A 77 4.79 0.73 6.93
N GLY A 78 5.62 -0.16 7.50
CA GLY A 78 6.31 0.08 8.78
C GLY A 78 7.20 1.34 8.79
N ARG A 79 7.69 1.79 7.62
CA ARG A 79 8.49 3.03 7.51
C ARG A 79 7.70 4.28 7.84
N TYR A 80 6.37 4.24 7.64
CA TYR A 80 5.48 5.36 7.91
C TYR A 80 5.12 5.48 9.38
N LEU A 81 5.42 4.46 10.20
CA LEU A 81 5.25 4.47 11.65
C LEU A 81 6.45 5.10 12.39
N ALA A 82 7.60 5.22 11.73
CA ALA A 82 8.85 5.71 12.33
C ALA A 82 8.73 7.11 12.99
N PRO A 83 7.95 8.09 12.47
CA PRO A 83 7.77 9.38 13.12
C PRO A 83 7.03 9.34 14.47
N LEU A 84 6.29 8.26 14.77
CA LEU A 84 5.50 8.13 16.01
C LEU A 84 6.32 7.64 17.22
N PHE A 85 7.49 7.04 16.98
CA PHE A 85 8.30 6.43 18.04
C PHE A 85 9.48 7.28 18.49
N SER A 86 9.73 8.44 17.86
CA SER A 86 10.79 9.36 18.29
C SER A 86 10.41 10.23 19.48
N ASP A 87 9.11 10.43 19.74
CA ASP A 87 8.60 11.17 20.92
C ASP A 87 8.23 10.27 22.11
N ALA A 88 8.21 8.95 21.93
CA ALA A 88 7.92 8.01 23.01
C ALA A 88 9.21 7.66 23.76
N GLY A 89 9.57 8.51 24.72
CA GLY A 89 10.49 8.12 25.77
C GLY A 89 10.05 6.80 26.41
N ASN A 90 10.83 5.75 26.18
CA ASN A 90 10.99 4.58 27.04
C ASN A 90 9.72 3.77 27.41
N ILE A 91 9.18 2.95 26.50
CA ILE A 91 8.55 1.66 26.86
C ILE A 91 8.80 0.61 25.75
N GLY A 92 9.58 -0.42 26.07
CA GLY A 92 9.44 -1.80 25.58
C GLY A 92 9.36 -2.06 24.07
N GLY A 93 10.46 -2.59 23.51
CA GLY A 93 10.62 -2.92 22.10
C GLY A 93 9.50 -3.76 21.48
N TYR A 94 8.89 -3.20 20.44
CA TYR A 94 8.08 -3.93 19.47
C TYR A 94 9.02 -4.45 18.37
N ASP A 95 9.38 -5.72 18.43
CA ASP A 95 10.22 -6.36 17.41
C ASP A 95 9.38 -6.66 16.15
N ALA A 96 9.46 -5.75 15.18
CA ALA A 96 8.84 -5.88 13.86
C ALA A 96 9.35 -7.10 13.05
N ARG A 97 10.32 -7.88 13.55
CA ARG A 97 10.81 -9.10 12.90
C ARG A 97 9.95 -10.34 13.12
N THR A 98 8.92 -10.27 13.95
CA THR A 98 8.16 -11.49 14.35
C THR A 98 6.95 -11.81 13.45
N ALA A 99 6.57 -10.92 12.53
CA ALA A 99 5.36 -11.11 11.71
C ALA A 99 5.53 -11.99 10.44
N LEU A 100 6.74 -12.50 10.18
CA LEU A 100 7.00 -13.41 9.06
C LEU A 100 7.48 -14.77 9.56
N ARG A 101 6.55 -15.58 10.06
CA ARG A 101 6.73 -17.03 10.01
C ARG A 101 5.66 -17.62 9.10
N PRO A 102 6.03 -18.36 8.03
CA PRO A 102 5.05 -19.12 7.28
C PRO A 102 4.43 -20.16 8.21
N ARG A 103 3.10 -20.33 8.11
CA ARG A 103 2.43 -21.50 8.68
C ARG A 103 3.11 -22.73 8.07
N ARG A 104 3.70 -23.57 8.92
CA ARG A 104 4.07 -24.92 8.54
C ARG A 104 2.81 -25.77 8.68
N ASP A 105 2.46 -26.44 7.60
CA ASP A 105 1.39 -27.42 7.51
C ASP A 105 1.66 -28.63 8.43
#